data_AF-A0A1D8AY36-F1
#
_entry.id   AF-A0A1D8AY36-F1
#
_cell.length_a   1.000
_cell.length_b   1.000
_cell.length_c   1.000
_cell.angle_alpha   90.00
_cell.angle_beta   90.00
_cell.angle_gamma   90.00
#
_symmetry.space_group_name_H-M   'P 1'
#
loop_
_entity.id
_entity.type
_entity.pdbx_description
1 polymer ?
#
loop_
_entity_poly.entity_id
_entity_poly.type
_entity_poly.pdbx_seq_one_letter_code
_entity_poly.pdbx_strand_id
1 'polypeptide(L)'
;MTAAPGKPAPKPWPMKWIVLAIVVFAVGYTAVNFYFRKPGQAYRPYQDAQDRATTARLLAAGWSKLPVHDRRPIEKPAPTDTPAAITRGAVGLGLDLDPNFAEKPKLPASIDRVTAPAAVNRGWDYTLYFTTTLGTSKMQIGTLALFHRGQDLVLVPALEALPGKDLMNRWQDSDYAATFSTESLPPGRYTVRIVANGPCSTWSFTVK
;
A
#
# COMPACT_ATOMS: atom_id res chain seq x y z
N MET A 1 -87.53 7.10 -9.12
CA MET A 1 -86.21 7.60 -8.66
C MET A 1 -85.13 6.74 -9.31
N THR A 2 -84.57 7.21 -10.41
CA THR A 2 -83.60 6.47 -11.24
C THR A 2 -82.19 6.82 -10.78
N ALA A 3 -81.43 5.82 -10.30
CA ALA A 3 -80.06 5.99 -9.85
C ALA A 3 -79.11 6.21 -11.04
N ALA A 4 -78.23 7.20 -10.93
CA ALA A 4 -77.21 7.51 -11.95
C ALA A 4 -76.11 6.43 -11.96
N PRO A 5 -75.59 6.02 -13.13
CA PRO A 5 -74.52 5.03 -13.21
C PRO A 5 -73.19 5.64 -12.73
N GLY A 6 -72.48 4.90 -11.87
CA GLY A 6 -71.18 5.29 -11.32
C GLY A 6 -70.09 5.42 -12.40
N LYS A 7 -69.19 6.41 -12.23
CA LYS A 7 -68.06 6.67 -13.13
C LYS A 7 -67.18 5.41 -13.30
N PRO A 8 -66.76 5.06 -14.53
CA PRO A 8 -65.86 3.93 -14.75
C PRO A 8 -64.48 4.19 -14.12
N ALA A 9 -63.92 3.16 -13.48
CA ALA A 9 -62.58 3.22 -12.89
C ALA A 9 -61.52 3.54 -13.96
N PRO A 10 -60.55 4.43 -13.68
CA PRO A 10 -59.57 4.84 -14.67
C PRO A 10 -58.74 3.63 -15.13
N LYS A 11 -58.72 3.42 -16.45
CA LYS A 11 -57.92 2.37 -17.08
C LYS A 11 -56.44 2.66 -16.82
N PRO A 12 -55.67 1.74 -16.22
CA PRO A 12 -54.24 1.95 -16.03
C PRO A 12 -53.60 2.10 -17.40
N TRP A 13 -52.73 3.10 -17.54
CA TRP A 13 -51.98 3.34 -18.76
C TRP A 13 -51.23 2.05 -19.17
N PRO A 14 -51.01 1.81 -20.48
CA PRO A 14 -50.35 0.60 -20.92
C PRO A 14 -48.94 0.52 -20.31
N MET A 15 -48.79 -0.34 -19.30
CA MET A 15 -47.61 -0.46 -18.44
C MET A 15 -46.30 -0.69 -19.22
N LYS A 16 -46.41 -1.25 -20.44
CA LYS A 16 -45.31 -1.48 -21.38
C LYS A 16 -44.53 -0.21 -21.74
N TRP A 17 -45.20 0.94 -21.86
CA TRP A 17 -44.53 2.20 -22.22
C TRP A 17 -43.75 2.81 -21.06
N ILE A 18 -44.26 2.65 -19.83
CA ILE A 18 -43.57 3.07 -18.61
C ILE A 18 -42.31 2.23 -18.44
N VAL A 19 -42.41 0.91 -18.62
CA VAL A 19 -41.26 -0.01 -18.56
C VAL A 19 -40.23 0.34 -19.62
N LEU A 20 -40.64 0.62 -20.85
CA LEU A 20 -39.73 1.04 -21.93
C LEU A 20 -38.98 2.31 -21.57
N ALA A 21 -39.67 3.34 -21.05
CA ALA A 21 -39.05 4.58 -20.64
C ALA A 21 -38.02 4.35 -19.52
N ILE A 22 -38.36 3.55 -18.50
CA ILE A 22 -37.42 3.22 -17.41
C ILE A 22 -36.16 2.54 -17.95
N VAL A 23 -36.31 1.56 -18.84
CA VAL A 23 -35.17 0.84 -19.43
C VAL A 23 -34.29 1.80 -20.24
N VAL A 24 -34.86 2.66 -21.06
CA VAL A 24 -34.10 3.64 -21.86
C VAL A 24 -33.34 4.60 -20.95
N PHE A 25 -33.98 5.15 -19.92
CA PHE A 25 -33.32 6.05 -18.98
C PHE A 25 -32.25 5.35 -18.14
N ALA A 26 -32.53 4.15 -17.65
CA ALA A 26 -31.58 3.38 -16.85
C ALA A 26 -30.33 3.03 -17.68
N VAL A 27 -30.51 2.47 -18.88
CA VAL A 27 -29.39 2.09 -19.76
C VAL A 27 -28.62 3.33 -20.21
N GLY A 28 -29.30 4.40 -20.60
CA GLY A 28 -28.67 5.66 -21.00
C GLY A 28 -27.84 6.27 -19.86
N TYR A 29 -28.42 6.37 -18.66
CA TYR A 29 -27.73 6.84 -17.47
C TYR A 29 -26.53 5.97 -17.11
N THR A 30 -26.69 4.64 -17.17
CA THR A 30 -25.59 3.69 -16.90
C THR A 30 -24.46 3.84 -17.92
N ALA A 31 -24.76 3.95 -19.21
CA ALA A 31 -23.75 4.12 -20.26
C ALA A 31 -22.97 5.43 -20.11
N VAL A 32 -23.67 6.55 -19.88
CA VAL A 32 -23.04 7.86 -19.62
C VAL A 32 -22.18 7.80 -18.36
N ASN A 33 -22.70 7.22 -17.28
CA ASN A 33 -21.95 7.09 -16.04
C ASN A 33 -20.68 6.25 -16.23
N PHE A 34 -20.74 5.11 -16.93
CA PHE A 34 -19.53 4.31 -17.20
C PHE A 34 -18.53 5.01 -18.12
N TYR A 35 -19.00 5.74 -19.14
CA TYR A 35 -18.12 6.43 -20.10
C TYR A 35 -17.40 7.63 -19.49
N PHE A 36 -18.10 8.42 -18.65
CA PHE A 36 -17.55 9.62 -18.02
C PHE A 36 -17.00 9.39 -16.60
N ARG A 37 -17.07 8.16 -16.09
CA ARG A 37 -16.45 7.83 -14.81
C ARG A 37 -14.94 7.95 -14.95
N LYS A 38 -14.38 9.02 -14.38
CA LYS A 38 -12.93 9.20 -14.30
C LYS A 38 -12.30 7.94 -13.66
N PRO A 39 -11.37 7.27 -14.35
CA PRO A 39 -10.62 6.17 -13.77
C PRO A 39 -9.62 6.76 -12.76
N GLY A 40 -9.93 6.64 -11.48
CA GLY A 40 -9.07 7.14 -10.42
C GLY A 40 -9.74 7.03 -9.06
N GLN A 41 -8.93 6.95 -8.00
CA GLN A 41 -9.45 7.10 -6.65
C GLN A 41 -10.11 8.47 -6.51
N ALA A 42 -11.20 8.53 -5.73
CA ALA A 42 -11.81 9.81 -5.38
C ALA A 42 -10.73 10.70 -4.74
N TYR A 43 -10.61 11.94 -5.22
CA TYR A 43 -9.72 12.94 -4.65
C TYR A 43 -10.03 13.08 -3.14
N ARG A 44 -9.02 12.93 -2.30
CA ARG A 44 -9.14 12.99 -0.83
C ARG A 44 -8.29 14.16 -0.35
N PRO A 45 -8.85 15.39 -0.34
CA PRO A 45 -8.07 16.63 -0.18
C PRO A 45 -7.14 16.62 1.03
N TYR A 46 -7.58 16.04 2.15
CA TYR A 46 -6.79 15.95 3.37
C TYR A 46 -5.58 15.03 3.22
N GLN A 47 -5.80 13.80 2.71
CA GLN A 47 -4.74 12.82 2.49
C GLN A 47 -3.75 13.34 1.43
N ASP A 48 -4.27 13.87 0.33
CA ASP A 48 -3.44 14.40 -0.76
C ASP A 48 -2.58 15.59 -0.30
N ALA A 49 -3.09 16.46 0.57
CA ALA A 49 -2.32 17.57 1.14
C ALA A 49 -1.23 17.10 2.12
N GLN A 50 -1.53 16.11 2.95
CA GLN A 50 -0.57 15.52 3.88
C GLN A 50 0.55 14.76 3.16
N ASP A 51 0.22 14.00 2.12
CA ASP A 51 1.18 13.27 1.31
C ASP A 51 2.13 14.23 0.60
N ARG A 52 1.60 15.34 0.06
CA ARG A 52 2.43 16.41 -0.52
C ARG A 52 3.34 17.05 0.53
N ALA A 53 2.82 17.37 1.71
CA ALA A 53 3.61 17.97 2.79
C ALA A 53 4.73 17.03 3.26
N THR A 54 4.42 15.74 3.44
CA THR A 54 5.39 14.70 3.83
C THR A 54 6.46 14.54 2.77
N THR A 55 6.07 14.45 1.50
CA THR A 55 7.00 14.33 0.37
C THR A 55 7.92 15.55 0.29
N ALA A 56 7.39 16.76 0.45
CA ALA A 56 8.18 17.98 0.43
C ALA A 56 9.19 18.05 1.59
N ARG A 57 8.78 17.66 2.80
CA ARG A 57 9.67 17.61 3.99
C ARG A 57 10.77 16.57 3.83
N LEU A 58 10.42 15.37 3.35
CA LEU A 58 11.39 14.30 3.09
C LEU A 58 12.41 14.74 2.03
N LEU A 59 11.95 15.32 0.91
CA LEU A 59 12.84 15.84 -0.12
C LEU A 59 13.74 16.97 0.39
N ALA A 60 13.21 17.89 1.20
CA ALA A 60 13.99 18.96 1.83
C ALA A 60 15.06 18.40 2.80
N ALA A 61 14.78 17.27 3.46
CA ALA A 61 15.73 16.54 4.31
C ALA A 61 16.68 15.61 3.53
N GLY A 62 16.63 15.64 2.18
CA GLY A 62 17.47 14.82 1.30
C GLY A 62 17.00 13.38 1.10
N TRP A 63 15.80 13.04 1.58
CA TRP A 63 15.19 11.72 1.40
C TRP A 63 14.38 11.66 0.11
N SER A 64 14.70 10.67 -0.71
CA SER A 64 13.96 10.33 -1.94
C SER A 64 13.20 9.02 -1.73
N LYS A 65 11.96 8.94 -2.22
CA LYS A 65 11.17 7.70 -2.18
C LYS A 65 11.50 6.86 -3.41
N LEU A 66 11.88 5.60 -3.20
CA LEU A 66 12.09 4.62 -4.26
C LEU A 66 10.83 3.75 -4.44
N PRO A 67 10.49 3.37 -5.68
CA PRO A 67 9.42 2.42 -5.92
C PRO A 67 9.81 1.05 -5.35
N VAL A 68 8.89 0.48 -4.56
CA VAL A 68 9.01 -0.88 -4.02
C VAL A 68 7.81 -1.66 -4.50
N HIS A 69 8.07 -2.84 -5.02
CA HIS A 69 7.07 -3.85 -5.28
C HIS A 69 7.03 -4.80 -4.09
N ASP A 70 5.90 -4.83 -3.41
CA ASP A 70 5.60 -5.85 -2.42
C ASP A 70 4.81 -6.98 -3.05
N ARG A 71 5.13 -8.21 -2.68
CA ARG A 71 4.38 -9.39 -3.13
C ARG A 71 4.13 -10.31 -1.94
N ARG A 72 2.88 -10.77 -1.84
CA ARG A 72 2.36 -11.58 -0.73
C ARG A 72 1.29 -12.55 -1.21
N PRO A 73 1.21 -13.77 -0.65
CA PRO A 73 2.27 -14.52 0.02
C PRO A 73 3.28 -15.07 -1.01
N ILE A 74 4.55 -15.21 -0.63
CA ILE A 74 5.56 -15.87 -1.47
C ILE A 74 6.24 -16.97 -0.66
N GLU A 75 6.31 -18.16 -1.24
CA GLU A 75 7.23 -19.19 -0.80
C GLU A 75 8.66 -18.70 -1.08
N LYS A 76 9.47 -18.57 -0.02
CA LYS A 76 10.85 -18.11 -0.11
C LYS A 76 11.62 -19.04 -1.07
N PRO A 77 12.12 -18.55 -2.22
CA PRO A 77 12.96 -19.37 -3.08
C PRO A 77 14.25 -19.74 -2.34
N ALA A 78 14.80 -20.92 -2.66
CA ALA A 78 16.07 -21.34 -2.10
C ALA A 78 17.14 -20.26 -2.33
N PRO A 79 17.89 -19.84 -1.28
CA PRO A 79 18.85 -18.77 -1.42
C PRO A 79 19.92 -19.17 -2.43
N THR A 80 19.91 -18.52 -3.59
CA THR A 80 20.93 -18.73 -4.63
C THR A 80 22.15 -17.83 -4.37
N ASP A 81 21.94 -16.71 -3.66
CA ASP A 81 22.97 -15.72 -3.36
C ASP A 81 23.47 -15.79 -1.92
N THR A 82 24.70 -15.34 -1.70
CA THR A 82 25.28 -15.18 -0.37
C THR A 82 24.45 -14.18 0.45
N PRO A 83 23.91 -14.58 1.62
CA PRO A 83 23.09 -13.71 2.44
C PRO A 83 23.92 -12.60 3.08
N ALA A 84 23.34 -11.40 3.20
CA ALA A 84 23.92 -10.29 3.95
C ALA A 84 23.97 -10.59 5.45
N ALA A 85 24.99 -10.06 6.13
CA ALA A 85 25.07 -10.10 7.59
C ALA A 85 24.04 -9.13 8.18
N ILE A 86 22.97 -9.68 8.76
CA ILE A 86 21.91 -8.91 9.41
C ILE A 86 22.26 -8.67 10.87
N THR A 87 22.18 -7.42 11.32
CA THR A 87 22.34 -7.02 12.72
C THR A 87 21.10 -6.29 13.21
N ARG A 88 20.97 -6.09 14.53
CA ARG A 88 19.86 -5.32 15.09
C ARG A 88 20.03 -3.83 14.79
N GLY A 89 18.95 -3.21 14.33
CA GLY A 89 18.88 -1.78 14.01
C GLY A 89 18.28 -0.93 15.14
N ALA A 90 18.30 0.39 14.95
CA ALA A 90 17.61 1.34 15.81
C ALA A 90 16.09 1.17 15.73
N VAL A 91 15.40 1.35 16.85
CA VAL A 91 13.95 1.21 16.98
C VAL A 91 13.22 2.45 16.45
N GLY A 92 12.08 2.24 15.80
CA GLY A 92 11.24 3.30 15.24
C GLY A 92 11.79 3.90 13.95
N LEU A 93 11.23 5.04 13.53
CA LEU A 93 11.63 5.74 12.30
C LEU A 93 13.03 6.37 12.36
N GLY A 94 13.61 6.46 13.56
CA GLY A 94 14.86 7.19 13.80
C GLY A 94 14.68 8.71 13.82
N LEU A 95 15.62 9.41 14.44
CA LEU A 95 15.59 10.87 14.60
C LEU A 95 15.68 11.63 13.26
N ASP A 96 16.13 10.96 12.22
CA ASP A 96 16.39 11.49 10.89
C ASP A 96 15.20 11.38 9.94
N LEU A 97 14.27 10.44 10.18
CA LEU A 97 13.08 10.24 9.35
C LEU A 97 11.79 10.65 10.09
N ASP A 98 11.68 10.40 11.39
CA ASP A 98 10.50 10.69 12.22
C ASP A 98 9.97 12.14 12.10
N PRO A 99 10.80 13.21 12.17
CA PRO A 99 10.28 14.58 12.13
C PRO A 99 9.76 15.01 10.75
N ASN A 100 10.07 14.26 9.70
CA ASN A 100 9.74 14.63 8.32
C ASN A 100 8.35 14.15 7.89
N PHE A 101 7.71 13.28 8.66
CA PHE A 101 6.35 12.82 8.39
C PHE A 101 5.29 13.81 8.89
N ALA A 102 4.33 14.18 8.04
CA ALA A 102 3.17 14.96 8.49
C ALA A 102 2.20 14.10 9.32
N GLU A 103 1.99 12.85 8.93
CA GLU A 103 1.31 11.82 9.71
C GLU A 103 2.24 10.63 9.88
N LYS A 104 2.43 10.17 11.12
CA LYS A 104 3.36 9.08 11.39
C LYS A 104 2.80 7.76 10.84
N PRO A 105 3.57 7.03 10.01
CA PRO A 105 3.15 5.71 9.55
C PRO A 105 2.98 4.78 10.75
N LYS A 106 1.89 3.99 10.73
CA LYS A 106 1.67 2.96 11.75
C LYS A 106 2.65 1.82 11.51
N LEU A 107 3.61 1.63 12.39
CA LEU A 107 4.63 0.60 12.23
C LEU A 107 4.19 -0.75 12.84
N PRO A 108 4.75 -1.87 12.35
CA PRO A 108 4.61 -3.16 13.01
C PRO A 108 5.22 -3.19 14.42
N ALA A 109 4.87 -4.22 15.19
CA ALA A 109 5.39 -4.38 16.54
C ALA A 109 6.88 -4.76 16.53
N SER A 110 7.29 -5.71 15.68
CA SER A 110 8.69 -6.13 15.55
C SER A 110 9.00 -6.68 14.16
N ILE A 111 10.26 -6.59 13.77
CA ILE A 111 10.81 -7.36 12.64
C ILE A 111 11.53 -8.57 13.22
N ASP A 112 11.06 -9.77 12.88
CA ASP A 112 11.48 -10.99 13.56
C ASP A 112 12.64 -11.67 12.83
N ARG A 113 12.57 -11.71 11.50
CA ARG A 113 13.61 -12.26 10.63
C ARG A 113 13.75 -11.43 9.37
N VAL A 114 14.97 -11.26 8.90
CA VAL A 114 15.29 -10.71 7.57
C VAL A 114 16.24 -11.67 6.85
N THR A 115 16.01 -11.87 5.56
CA THR A 115 16.96 -12.50 4.64
C THR A 115 17.10 -11.59 3.43
N ALA A 116 18.32 -11.17 3.11
CA ALA A 116 18.57 -10.30 1.97
C ALA A 116 19.92 -10.67 1.33
N PRO A 117 20.10 -10.50 0.01
CA PRO A 117 21.39 -10.73 -0.65
C PRO A 117 22.47 -9.73 -0.18
N ALA A 118 23.72 -10.19 -0.09
CA ALA A 118 24.87 -9.35 0.25
C ALA A 118 25.36 -8.46 -0.91
N ALA A 119 25.00 -8.81 -2.15
CA ALA A 119 25.34 -8.04 -3.33
C ALA A 119 24.29 -8.22 -4.43
N VAL A 120 24.25 -7.26 -5.34
CA VAL A 120 23.35 -7.25 -6.51
C VAL A 120 24.04 -6.48 -7.64
N ASN A 121 23.81 -6.89 -8.88
CA ASN A 121 24.31 -6.15 -10.03
C ASN A 121 23.43 -4.92 -10.27
N ARG A 122 24.02 -3.79 -10.66
CA ARG A 122 23.27 -2.59 -10.99
C ARG A 122 22.23 -2.86 -12.09
N GLY A 123 21.04 -2.32 -11.91
CA GLY A 123 19.91 -2.49 -12.83
C GLY A 123 19.14 -3.79 -12.63
N TRP A 124 19.57 -4.65 -11.70
CA TRP A 124 18.80 -5.82 -11.29
C TRP A 124 17.92 -5.48 -10.10
N ASP A 125 16.84 -6.24 -9.96
CA ASP A 125 15.96 -6.14 -8.81
C ASP A 125 16.64 -6.72 -7.56
N TYR A 126 16.58 -5.96 -6.47
CA TYR A 126 16.98 -6.41 -5.16
C TYR A 126 15.77 -6.88 -4.39
N THR A 127 15.67 -8.18 -4.13
CA THR A 127 14.59 -8.77 -3.32
C THR A 127 15.10 -9.15 -1.94
N LEU A 128 14.43 -8.64 -0.91
CA LEU A 128 14.61 -9.05 0.48
C LEU A 128 13.34 -9.71 0.99
N TYR A 129 13.52 -10.61 1.95
CA TYR A 129 12.44 -11.32 2.63
C TYR A 129 12.47 -10.98 4.12
N PHE A 130 11.31 -10.75 4.72
CA PHE A 130 11.22 -10.53 6.16
C PHE A 130 9.92 -11.05 6.75
N THR A 131 9.96 -11.40 8.03
CA THR A 131 8.78 -11.68 8.85
C THR A 131 8.59 -10.56 9.85
N THR A 132 7.34 -10.28 10.20
CA THR A 132 7.02 -9.26 11.19
C THR A 132 5.85 -9.66 12.05
N THR A 133 5.92 -9.31 13.33
CA THR A 133 4.82 -9.46 14.25
C THR A 133 3.94 -8.20 14.20
N LEU A 134 2.65 -8.41 14.03
CA LEU A 134 1.64 -7.35 14.04
C LEU A 134 1.07 -7.19 15.45
N GLY A 135 0.93 -5.94 15.91
CA GLY A 135 0.41 -5.67 17.26
C GLY A 135 -1.07 -6.07 17.44
N THR A 136 -1.81 -6.29 16.36
CA THR A 136 -3.19 -6.80 16.39
C THR A 136 -3.51 -7.55 15.11
N SER A 137 -4.40 -8.55 15.22
CA SER A 137 -4.92 -9.33 14.10
C SER A 137 -5.82 -8.53 13.17
N LYS A 138 -6.24 -7.30 13.53
CA LYS A 138 -7.05 -6.43 12.66
C LYS A 138 -6.24 -5.53 11.73
N MET A 139 -4.92 -5.67 11.76
CA MET A 139 -4.01 -4.88 10.94
C MET A 139 -3.29 -5.78 9.93
N GLN A 140 -2.91 -5.20 8.81
CA GLN A 140 -2.00 -5.79 7.85
C GLN A 140 -1.00 -4.73 7.40
N ILE A 141 0.16 -5.12 6.87
CA ILE A 141 0.99 -4.15 6.15
C ILE A 141 0.27 -3.84 4.84
N GLY A 142 -0.05 -2.56 4.64
CA GLY A 142 -0.73 -2.06 3.45
C GLY A 142 0.22 -1.46 2.42
N THR A 143 1.31 -0.82 2.87
CA THR A 143 2.26 -0.19 1.96
C THR A 143 3.69 -0.35 2.46
N LEU A 144 4.60 -0.70 1.55
CA LEU A 144 6.03 -0.67 1.79
C LEU A 144 6.64 0.53 1.08
N ALA A 145 7.29 1.41 1.84
CA ALA A 145 7.98 2.57 1.30
C ALA A 145 9.48 2.45 1.57
N LEU A 146 10.30 2.60 0.53
CA LEU A 146 11.75 2.68 0.66
C LEU A 146 12.20 4.13 0.50
N PHE A 147 12.90 4.65 1.50
CA PHE A 147 13.50 5.97 1.46
C PHE A 147 15.01 5.85 1.28
N HIS A 148 15.56 6.71 0.44
CA HIS A 148 16.96 6.71 0.05
C HIS A 148 17.59 8.08 0.29
N ARG A 149 18.75 8.09 0.94
CA ARG A 149 19.59 9.26 1.15
C ARG A 149 21.07 8.84 1.12
N GLY A 150 21.77 9.15 0.04
CA GLY A 150 23.19 8.81 -0.11
C GLY A 150 23.41 7.30 -0.20
N GLN A 151 24.02 6.69 0.83
CA GLN A 151 24.19 5.24 0.94
C GLN A 151 23.23 4.60 1.95
N ASP A 152 22.32 5.39 2.51
CA ASP A 152 21.34 4.92 3.49
C ASP A 152 20.00 4.65 2.82
N LEU A 153 19.44 3.49 3.17
CA LEU A 153 18.15 2.99 2.70
C LEU A 153 17.29 2.63 3.91
N VAL A 154 16.07 3.15 3.96
CA VAL A 154 15.13 2.94 5.06
C VAL A 154 13.84 2.37 4.53
N LEU A 155 13.60 1.10 4.83
CA LEU A 155 12.36 0.41 4.49
C LEU A 155 11.33 0.60 5.61
N VAL A 156 10.22 1.24 5.28
CA VAL A 156 9.11 1.53 6.19
C VAL A 156 7.90 0.67 5.81
N PRO A 157 7.63 -0.42 6.56
CA PRO A 157 6.39 -1.16 6.45
C PRO A 157 5.26 -0.40 7.18
N ALA A 158 4.36 0.22 6.43
CA ALA A 158 3.20 0.92 6.98
C ALA A 158 2.00 -0.04 7.11
N LEU A 159 1.41 -0.07 8.31
CA LEU A 159 0.22 -0.83 8.62
C LEU A 159 -1.06 -0.08 8.25
N GLU A 160 -2.02 -0.82 7.75
CA GLU A 160 -3.39 -0.38 7.53
C GLU A 160 -4.37 -1.28 8.29
N ALA A 161 -5.53 -0.72 8.61
CA ALA A 161 -6.62 -1.49 9.20
C ALA A 161 -7.33 -2.30 8.11
N LEU A 162 -7.71 -3.53 8.42
CA LEU A 162 -8.48 -4.37 7.51
C LEU A 162 -9.88 -3.76 7.27
N PRO A 163 -10.38 -3.77 6.02
CA PRO A 163 -11.68 -3.19 5.69
C PRO A 163 -12.82 -4.12 6.13
N GLY A 164 -13.22 -4.04 7.39
CA GLY A 164 -14.37 -4.78 7.91
C GLY A 164 -14.26 -5.03 9.42
N LYS A 165 -15.39 -5.03 10.12
CA LYS A 165 -15.40 -5.16 11.60
C LYS A 165 -14.93 -6.54 12.08
N ASP A 166 -15.21 -7.57 11.28
CA ASP A 166 -14.98 -8.98 11.59
C ASP A 166 -13.82 -9.58 10.79
N LEU A 167 -13.14 -8.78 9.96
CA LEU A 167 -11.97 -9.26 9.22
C LEU A 167 -10.78 -9.37 10.16
N MET A 168 -10.13 -10.53 10.10
CA MET A 168 -8.90 -10.83 10.79
C MET A 168 -7.83 -11.18 9.76
N ASN A 169 -6.61 -10.73 10.02
CA ASN A 169 -5.47 -11.04 9.22
C ASN A 169 -5.18 -12.54 9.36
N ARG A 170 -5.30 -13.25 8.23
CA ARG A 170 -5.01 -14.68 8.11
C ARG A 170 -3.50 -14.97 8.19
N TRP A 171 -2.66 -13.95 8.04
CA TRP A 171 -1.23 -14.04 7.73
C TRP A 171 -0.39 -13.26 8.75
N GLN A 172 -0.60 -13.54 10.04
CA GLN A 172 0.17 -12.90 11.11
C GLN A 172 1.66 -13.28 11.08
N ASP A 173 1.99 -14.48 10.60
CA ASP A 173 3.36 -15.02 10.54
C ASP A 173 3.90 -15.17 9.11
N SER A 174 3.34 -14.45 8.13
CA SER A 174 3.74 -14.65 6.73
C SER A 174 5.07 -13.98 6.36
N ASP A 175 5.80 -14.66 5.47
CA ASP A 175 6.97 -14.12 4.80
C ASP A 175 6.56 -13.03 3.81
N TYR A 176 7.17 -11.87 3.95
CA TYR A 176 6.99 -10.73 3.08
C TYR A 176 8.19 -10.54 2.18
N ALA A 177 7.95 -10.36 0.88
CA ALA A 177 8.99 -9.97 -0.06
C ALA A 177 8.85 -8.49 -0.40
N ALA A 178 9.96 -7.76 -0.29
CA ALA A 178 10.08 -6.40 -0.81
C ALA A 178 11.13 -6.40 -1.91
N THR A 179 10.75 -5.94 -3.10
CA THR A 179 11.60 -5.87 -4.28
C THR A 179 11.71 -4.44 -4.76
N PHE A 180 12.92 -3.98 -5.06
CA PHE A 180 13.14 -2.66 -5.66
C PHE A 180 14.25 -2.71 -6.70
N SER A 181 14.15 -1.86 -7.72
CA SER A 181 15.16 -1.75 -8.77
C SER A 181 16.40 -1.00 -8.24
N THR A 182 17.58 -1.49 -8.60
CA THR A 182 18.86 -0.86 -8.28
C THR A 182 19.36 0.06 -9.39
N GLU A 183 18.58 0.27 -10.45
CA GLU A 183 18.96 1.09 -11.61
C GLU A 183 19.34 2.52 -11.23
N SER A 184 18.56 3.12 -10.31
CA SER A 184 18.77 4.46 -9.80
C SER A 184 19.84 4.57 -8.72
N LEU A 185 20.42 3.44 -8.28
CA LEU A 185 21.46 3.42 -7.25
C LEU A 185 22.85 3.38 -7.91
N PRO A 186 23.72 4.38 -7.65
CA PRO A 186 25.12 4.30 -8.05
C PRO A 186 25.81 3.04 -7.49
N PRO A 187 26.82 2.48 -8.16
CA PRO A 187 27.63 1.41 -7.60
C PRO A 187 28.26 1.82 -6.26
N GLY A 188 28.23 0.92 -5.28
CA GLY A 188 28.70 1.23 -3.93
C GLY A 188 28.11 0.33 -2.85
N ARG A 189 28.53 0.58 -1.61
CA ARG A 189 28.03 -0.12 -0.42
C ARG A 189 26.87 0.68 0.17
N TYR A 190 25.72 0.04 0.34
CA TYR A 190 24.53 0.62 0.93
C TYR A 190 24.23 -0.02 2.28
N THR A 191 23.66 0.76 3.18
CA THR A 191 23.13 0.30 4.46
C THR A 191 21.62 0.37 4.42
N VAL A 192 20.96 -0.76 4.61
CA VAL A 192 19.50 -0.86 4.68
C VAL A 192 19.09 -1.08 6.13
N ARG A 193 18.10 -0.32 6.59
CA ARG A 193 17.38 -0.62 7.83
C ARG A 193 15.90 -0.78 7.56
N ILE A 194 15.29 -1.77 8.21
CA ILE A 194 13.84 -1.95 8.25
C ILE A 194 13.33 -1.55 9.63
N VAL A 195 12.32 -0.68 9.66
CA VAL A 195 11.83 -0.05 10.90
C VAL A 195 10.56 -0.70 11.43
N ALA A 196 10.45 -0.74 12.76
CA ALA A 196 9.30 -1.20 13.54
C ALA A 196 9.25 -0.46 14.89
N ASN A 197 8.16 -0.62 15.65
CA ASN A 197 8.05 -0.04 16.99
C ASN A 197 8.94 -0.73 18.03
N GLY A 198 9.35 -1.97 17.76
CA GLY A 198 10.22 -2.79 18.60
C GLY A 198 11.50 -3.20 17.86
N PRO A 199 11.98 -4.44 18.03
CA PRO A 199 13.18 -4.94 17.35
C PRO A 199 13.18 -4.63 15.85
N CYS A 200 14.25 -3.99 15.41
CA CYS A 200 14.50 -3.61 14.01
C CYS A 200 15.74 -4.34 13.49
N SER A 201 15.90 -4.37 12.18
CA SER A 201 17.06 -5.00 11.53
C SER A 201 17.77 -4.04 10.60
N THR A 202 19.08 -4.15 10.55
CA THR A 202 19.96 -3.38 9.67
C THR A 202 20.98 -4.31 9.02
N TRP A 203 21.36 -4.02 7.78
CA TRP A 203 22.37 -4.78 7.05
C TRP A 203 23.00 -3.92 5.97
N SER A 204 24.11 -4.41 5.41
CA SER A 204 24.70 -3.79 4.23
C SER A 204 24.63 -4.73 3.03
N PHE A 205 24.50 -4.14 1.85
CA PHE A 205 24.71 -4.84 0.58
C PHE A 205 25.52 -3.98 -0.39
N THR A 206 26.08 -4.61 -1.41
CA THR A 206 26.90 -3.93 -2.43
C THR A 206 26.20 -3.96 -3.79
N VAL A 207 26.04 -2.79 -4.40
CA VAL A 207 25.65 -2.66 -5.81
C VAL A 207 26.91 -2.70 -6.64
N LYS A 208 27.03 -3.73 -7.49
CA LYS A 208 28.15 -3.93 -8.43
C LYS A 208 27.89 -3.24 -9.75
#